data_AF-A0A955XL25-F1
#
_entry.id   AF-A0A955XL25-F1
#
_cell.length_a   1.000
_cell.length_b   1.000
_cell.length_c   1.000
_cell.angle_alpha   90.00
_cell.angle_beta   90.00
_cell.angle_gamma   90.00
#
_symmetry.space_group_name_H-M   'P 1'
#
loop_
_entity.id
_entity.type
_entity.pdbx_description
1 polymer ?
#
loop_
_entity_poly.entity_id
_entity_poly.type
_entity_poly.pdbx_seq_one_letter_code
_entity_poly.pdbx_strand_id
1 'polypeptide(L)'
;IEVKAPLVAGSRVALRGRLAEGAAEWWSGAPGGARRERLSSAWFTTGGELSAPVDPEGVGPTYLRLPDRPGPLRVYLVVRDERGGASVVERHLIVTAPP
;
A
#
# COMPACT_ATOMS: atom_id res chain seq x y z
N ILE A 1 -2.54 -0.86 6.63
CA ILE A 1 -1.32 -1.49 6.10
C ILE A 1 -0.89 -2.58 7.06
N GLU A 2 -0.75 -3.80 6.58
CA GLU A 2 -0.23 -4.94 7.33
C GLU A 2 1.22 -5.21 6.92
N VAL A 3 2.06 -5.59 7.89
CA VAL A 3 3.45 -5.98 7.68
C VAL A 3 3.66 -7.37 8.28
N LYS A 4 4.21 -8.30 7.50
CA LYS A 4 4.44 -9.68 7.92
C LYS A 4 5.93 -10.02 7.92
N ALA A 5 6.66 -9.57 8.94
CA ALA A 5 8.03 -9.99 9.28
C ALA A 5 8.57 -9.13 10.43
N PRO A 6 9.64 -9.58 11.12
CA PRO A 6 10.48 -8.69 11.93
C PRO A 6 11.01 -7.53 11.09
N LEU A 7 11.00 -6.32 11.65
CA LEU A 7 11.47 -5.10 11.00
C LEU A 7 12.98 -4.93 11.21
N VAL A 8 13.79 -5.84 10.66
CA VAL A 8 15.24 -5.81 10.83
C VAL A 8 15.90 -5.02 9.69
N ALA A 9 16.90 -4.20 10.02
CA ALA A 9 17.65 -3.41 9.05
C ALA A 9 18.17 -4.26 7.88
N GLY A 10 18.05 -3.74 6.66
CA GLY A 10 18.45 -4.40 5.42
C GLY A 10 17.55 -5.56 4.95
N SER A 11 16.58 -5.99 5.76
CA SER A 11 15.67 -7.09 5.39
C SER A 11 14.57 -6.65 4.41
N ARG A 12 13.92 -7.62 3.76
CA ARG A 12 12.78 -7.40 2.87
C ARG A 12 11.49 -7.83 3.55
N VAL A 13 10.51 -6.95 3.57
CA VAL A 13 9.19 -7.22 4.17
C VAL A 13 8.07 -7.06 3.15
N ALA A 14 7.04 -7.90 3.26
CA ALA A 14 5.83 -7.75 2.47
C ALA A 14 4.88 -6.74 3.14
N LEU A 15 4.39 -5.79 2.35
CA LEU A 15 3.38 -4.81 2.72
C LEU A 15 2.07 -5.19 2.04
N ARG A 16 0.98 -5.22 2.82
CA ARG A 16 -0.36 -5.47 2.28
C ARG A 16 -1.31 -4.35 2.67
N GLY A 17 -1.96 -3.76 1.67
CA GLY A 17 -3.11 -2.90 1.88
C GLY A 17 -4.34 -3.74 2.20
N ARG A 18 -5.13 -3.31 3.18
CA ARG A 18 -6.43 -3.91 3.46
C ARG A 18 -7.48 -2.85 3.14
N LEU A 19 -8.28 -3.14 2.14
CA LEU A 19 -9.45 -2.34 1.81
C LEU A 19 -10.55 -2.62 2.84
N ALA A 20 -11.25 -1.57 3.26
CA ALA A 20 -12.47 -1.72 4.03
C ALA A 20 -13.55 -2.40 3.16
N GLU A 21 -14.51 -3.03 3.82
CA GLU A 21 -15.72 -3.47 3.13
C GLU A 21 -16.40 -2.25 2.49
N GLY A 22 -16.87 -2.40 1.25
CA GLY A 22 -17.45 -1.29 0.48
C GLY A 22 -16.44 -0.30 -0.14
N ALA A 23 -15.13 -0.50 0.03
CA ALA A 23 -14.13 0.44 -0.53
C ALA A 23 -14.10 0.53 -2.06
N ALA A 24 -14.69 -0.44 -2.76
CA ALA A 24 -14.98 -0.34 -4.19
C ALA A 24 -16.49 -0.46 -4.34
N GLU A 25 -17.14 0.65 -4.71
CA GLU A 25 -18.58 0.70 -4.89
C GLU A 25 -18.99 0.13 -6.25
N TRP A 26 -20.23 -0.31 -6.32
CA TRP A 26 -20.90 -0.58 -7.59
C TRP A 26 -21.56 0.71 -8.05
N TRP A 27 -21.36 1.11 -9.30
CA TRP A 27 -22.13 2.19 -9.89
C TRP A 27 -22.80 1.74 -11.19
N SER A 28 -24.00 2.27 -11.40
CA SER A 28 -24.82 2.04 -12.59
C SER A 28 -24.94 3.35 -13.34
N GLY A 29 -24.13 3.52 -14.39
CA GLY A 29 -24.18 4.72 -15.24
C GLY A 29 -23.63 4.54 -16.66
N ALA A 30 -23.31 3.30 -17.08
CA ALA A 30 -22.78 3.03 -18.42
C ALA A 30 -23.67 2.03 -19.19
N PRO A 31 -23.75 2.10 -20.54
CA PRO A 31 -24.39 1.06 -21.34
C PRO A 31 -23.67 -0.28 -21.09
N GLY A 32 -24.38 -1.27 -20.52
CA GLY A 32 -23.81 -2.57 -20.16
C GLY A 32 -24.07 -3.05 -18.72
N GLY A 33 -24.69 -2.23 -17.86
CA GLY A 33 -25.12 -2.63 -16.51
C GLY A 33 -24.19 -2.19 -15.38
N ALA A 34 -24.38 -2.75 -14.19
CA ALA A 34 -23.62 -2.39 -12.98
C ALA A 34 -22.14 -2.77 -13.13
N ARG A 35 -21.25 -1.80 -12.90
CA ARG A 35 -19.80 -2.03 -12.89
C ARG A 35 -19.27 -1.79 -11.47
N ARG A 36 -18.33 -2.64 -11.04
CA ARG A 36 -17.56 -2.40 -9.82
C ARG A 36 -16.40 -1.46 -10.14
N GLU A 37 -16.21 -0.45 -9.29
CA GLU A 37 -15.10 0.49 -9.43
C GLU A 37 -13.75 -0.21 -9.46
N ARG A 38 -12.89 0.26 -10.35
CA ARG A 38 -11.48 -0.07 -10.31
C ARG A 38 -10.76 0.87 -9.36
N LEU A 39 -9.95 0.28 -8.50
CA LEU A 39 -9.06 1.00 -7.62
C LEU A 39 -7.65 0.86 -8.17
N SER A 40 -6.89 1.95 -8.11
CA SER A 40 -5.45 1.94 -8.29
C SER A 40 -4.78 2.28 -6.96
N SER A 41 -3.53 1.86 -6.78
CA SER A 41 -2.77 2.21 -5.59
C SER A 41 -1.37 2.66 -5.87
N ALA A 42 -0.84 3.46 -4.95
CA ALA A 42 0.54 3.88 -4.93
C ALA A 42 1.10 3.81 -3.51
N TRP A 43 2.28 3.23 -3.36
CA TRP A 43 3.02 3.08 -2.12
C TRP A 43 4.16 4.09 -2.06
N PHE A 44 4.34 4.69 -0.88
CA PHE A 44 5.45 5.61 -0.61
C PHE A 44 6.12 5.25 0.72
N THR A 45 7.38 5.60 0.87
CA THR A 45 8.12 5.41 2.12
C THR A 45 9.07 6.57 2.38
N THR A 46 9.29 6.91 3.66
CA THR A 46 10.32 7.89 4.07
C THR A 46 11.72 7.27 4.16
N GLY A 47 11.83 5.95 4.01
CA GLY A 47 13.10 5.24 4.04
C GLY A 47 13.01 3.82 3.48
N GLY A 48 14.12 3.33 2.94
CA GLY A 48 14.16 2.03 2.25
C GLY A 48 13.72 2.16 0.79
N GLU A 49 13.40 1.02 0.17
CA GLU A 49 13.10 0.94 -1.26
C GLU A 49 11.90 0.03 -1.54
N LEU A 50 10.97 0.51 -2.37
CA LEU A 50 9.77 -0.23 -2.77
C LEU A 50 9.97 -0.92 -4.11
N SER A 51 9.64 -2.21 -4.18
CA SER A 51 9.76 -3.01 -5.42
C SER A 51 8.79 -2.62 -6.54
N ALA A 52 7.58 -2.21 -6.18
CA ALA A 52 6.55 -1.75 -7.11
C ALA A 52 5.71 -0.68 -6.39
N PRO A 53 6.07 0.62 -6.53
CA PRO A 53 5.40 1.69 -5.81
C PRO A 53 4.05 2.07 -6.43
N VAL A 54 3.65 1.50 -7.57
CA VAL A 54 2.36 1.78 -8.22
C VAL A 54 1.75 0.47 -8.71
N ASP A 55 0.49 0.26 -8.40
CA ASP A 55 -0.36 -0.82 -8.92
C ASP A 55 -1.60 -0.20 -9.58
N PRO A 56 -1.67 -0.13 -10.91
CA PRO A 56 -2.79 0.48 -11.62
C PRO A 56 -4.08 -0.37 -11.56
N GLU A 57 -4.00 -1.63 -11.14
CA GLU A 57 -5.09 -2.61 -11.23
C GLU A 57 -5.50 -3.19 -9.87
N GLY A 58 -5.23 -2.48 -8.79
CA GLY A 58 -5.78 -2.82 -7.48
C GLY A 58 -4.93 -2.33 -6.32
N VAL A 59 -5.15 -2.99 -5.19
CA VAL A 59 -4.33 -2.86 -3.99
C VAL A 59 -3.58 -4.16 -3.79
N GLY A 60 -2.64 -4.42 -4.70
CA GLY A 60 -1.74 -5.55 -4.63
C GLY A 60 -0.72 -5.42 -3.49
N PRO A 61 -0.12 -6.55 -3.06
CA PRO A 61 1.00 -6.50 -2.15
C PRO A 61 2.20 -5.84 -2.83
N THR A 62 3.00 -5.12 -2.06
CA THR A 62 4.33 -4.66 -2.49
C THR A 62 5.38 -5.12 -1.49
N TYR A 63 6.64 -5.12 -1.89
CA TYR A 63 7.74 -5.36 -0.98
C TYR A 63 8.51 -4.09 -0.70
N LEU A 64 8.90 -3.93 0.57
CA LEU A 64 9.80 -2.90 1.04
C LEU A 64 11.12 -3.54 1.47
N ARG A 65 12.22 -3.11 0.88
CA ARG A 65 13.56 -3.31 1.43
C ARG A 65 13.79 -2.26 2.51
N LEU A 66 13.97 -2.69 3.75
CA LEU A 66 14.18 -1.81 4.88
C LEU A 66 15.58 -1.14 4.79
N PRO A 67 15.74 0.09 5.31
CA PRO A 67 17.05 0.74 5.40
C PRO A 67 18.09 -0.13 6.11
N ASP A 68 19.36 0.02 5.73
CA ASP A 68 20.47 -0.67 6.39
C ASP A 68 20.78 -0.09 7.79
N ARG A 69 20.24 1.10 8.12
CA ARG A 69 20.35 1.72 9.45
C ARG A 69 19.05 1.57 10.24
N PRO A 70 19.10 1.15 11.52
CA PRO A 70 17.94 1.15 12.40
C PRO A 70 17.34 2.54 12.57
N GLY A 71 16.04 2.61 12.83
CA GLY A 71 15.34 3.87 13.03
C GLY A 71 13.87 3.84 12.60
N PRO A 72 13.16 4.95 12.83
CA PRO A 72 11.78 5.09 12.41
C PRO A 72 11.69 5.27 10.89
N LEU A 73 10.65 4.69 10.28
CA LEU A 73 10.23 5.03 8.93
C LEU A 73 8.70 5.01 8.83
N ARG A 74 8.17 5.68 7.81
CA ARG A 74 6.74 5.77 7.55
C ARG A 74 6.47 5.19 6.17
N VAL A 75 5.41 4.39 6.08
CA VAL A 75 4.89 3.84 4.84
C VAL A 75 3.52 4.43 4.59
N TYR A 76 3.27 4.86 3.36
CA TYR A 76 1.99 5.37 2.90
C TYR A 76 1.44 4.48 1.81
N LEU A 77 0.13 4.29 1.83
CA LEU A 77 -0.63 3.70 0.74
C LEU A 77 -1.70 4.71 0.34
N VAL A 78 -1.62 5.16 -0.91
CA VAL A 78 -2.64 5.98 -1.56
C VAL A 78 -3.48 5.05 -2.43
N VAL A 79 -4.79 5.10 -2.29
CA VAL A 79 -5.74 4.38 -3.14
C VAL A 79 -6.62 5.40 -3.84
N ARG A 80 -6.80 5.25 -5.15
CA ARG A 80 -7.66 6.12 -5.96
C ARG A 80 -8.70 5.30 -6.70
N ASP A 81 -9.93 5.81 -6.74
CA ASP A 81 -10.99 5.28 -7.58
C ASP A 81 -11.03 5.98 -8.96
N GLU A 82 -11.84 5.46 -9.87
CA GLU A 82 -12.01 6.01 -11.22
C GLU A 82 -12.88 7.28 -11.28
N ARG A 83 -13.53 7.66 -10.16
CA ARG A 83 -14.35 8.87 -10.03
C ARG A 83 -13.57 10.05 -9.46
N GLY A 84 -12.28 9.86 -9.15
CA GLY A 84 -11.39 10.88 -8.61
C GLY A 84 -11.34 10.92 -7.08
N GLY A 85 -12.02 10.00 -6.39
CA GLY A 85 -11.87 9.80 -4.96
C GLY A 85 -10.49 9.25 -4.62
N ALA A 86 -9.94 9.70 -3.50
CA ALA A 86 -8.64 9.27 -3.02
C ALA A 86 -8.66 9.08 -1.51
N SER A 87 -7.99 8.03 -1.04
CA SER A 87 -7.77 7.76 0.37
C SER A 87 -6.29 7.48 0.62
N VAL A 88 -5.80 7.93 1.76
CA VAL A 88 -4.40 7.75 2.18
C VAL A 88 -4.39 7.10 3.55
N VAL A 89 -3.60 6.05 3.69
CA VAL A 89 -3.32 5.43 4.98
C VAL A 89 -1.83 5.43 5.24
N GLU A 90 -1.46 5.77 6.48
CA GLU A 90 -0.08 5.80 6.96
C GLU A 90 0.15 4.65 7.96
N ARG A 91 1.38 4.13 7.96
CA ARG A 91 1.86 3.21 8.99
C ARG A 91 3.26 3.59 9.43
N HIS A 92 3.42 3.80 10.73
CA HIS A 92 4.72 3.99 11.35
C HIS A 92 5.35 2.62 11.64
N LEU A 93 6.62 2.47 11.27
CA LEU A 93 7.43 1.28 11.46
C LEU A 93 8.71 1.67 12.20
N ILE A 94 9.17 0.78 13.09
CA ILE A 94 10.45 0.92 13.80
C ILE A 94 11.36 -0.19 13.33
N VAL A 95 12.43 0.17 12.63
CA VAL A 95 13.46 -0.77 12.16
C VAL A 95 14.47 -0.99 13.27
N THR A 96 14.71 -2.24 13.62
CA THR A 96 15.67 -2.66 14.64
C THR A 96 16.99 -3.10 14.03
N ALA A 97 18.05 -3.09 14.84
CA ALA A 97 19.31 -3.70 14.46
C ALA A 97 19.15 -5.21 14.21
N PRO A 98 20.03 -5.81 13.38
CA PRO A 98 20.20 -7.25 13.34
C PRO A 98 20.57 -7.79 14.73
N PRO A 99 20.16 -9.03 15.06
CA PRO A 99 20.57 -9.70 16.30
C PRO A 99 22.09 -9.94 16.37
#